data_AF-Q0S181-F1
#
_entry.id   AF-Q0S181-F1
#
_cell.length_a   1.000
_cell.length_b   1.000
_cell.length_c   1.000
_cell.angle_alpha   90.00
_cell.angle_beta   90.00
_cell.angle_gamma   90.00
#
_symmetry.space_group_name_H-M   'P 1'
#
loop_
_entity.id
_entity.type
_entity.pdbx_description
1 polymer ?
#
loop_
_entity_poly.entity_id
_entity_poly.type
_entity_poly.pdbx_seq_one_letter_code
_entity_poly.pdbx_strand_id
1 'polypeptide(L)'
;MHTNLAPAFADVIRDPLRLLLSGPASSGARATTSDITGPGGNRIHLIVSDLDAEITRLRDAGVAFRSDVVSGPGGRQILLADPVGNLIDLFQSSAPAR
;
A
#
# COMPACT_ATOMS: atom_id res chain seq x y z
N MET A 1 -11.88 -14.05 8.70
CA MET A 1 -11.85 -13.44 7.35
C MET A 1 -12.75 -12.22 7.41
N HIS A 2 -12.23 -11.01 7.21
CA HIS A 2 -13.09 -9.84 6.98
C HIS A 2 -13.28 -9.73 5.46
N THR A 3 -14.41 -10.18 4.95
CA THR A 3 -14.74 -10.06 3.52
C THR A 3 -15.14 -8.62 3.22
N ASN A 4 -14.23 -7.84 2.64
CA ASN A 4 -14.57 -6.60 1.94
C ASN A 4 -14.75 -6.92 0.45
N LEU A 5 -15.93 -6.60 -0.10
CA LEU A 5 -16.40 -6.99 -1.45
C LEU A 5 -15.80 -6.15 -2.60
N ALA A 6 -14.66 -5.50 -2.39
CA ALA A 6 -13.96 -4.83 -3.48
C ALA A 6 -13.48 -5.87 -4.52
N PRO A 7 -13.66 -5.63 -5.83
CA PRO A 7 -13.33 -6.63 -6.84
C PRO A 7 -11.85 -7.02 -6.77
N ALA A 8 -11.59 -8.33 -6.82
CA ALA A 8 -10.26 -8.94 -6.78
C ALA A 8 -9.42 -8.57 -5.55
N PHE A 9 -10.01 -8.58 -4.36
CA PHE A 9 -9.31 -8.31 -3.10
C PHE A 9 -9.66 -9.35 -2.01
N ALA A 10 -8.69 -9.69 -1.15
CA ALA A 10 -8.95 -10.44 0.08
C ALA A 10 -8.08 -9.94 1.25
N ASP A 11 -8.66 -9.94 2.45
CA ASP A 11 -7.99 -9.62 3.72
C ASP A 11 -7.96 -10.89 4.60
N VAL A 12 -6.76 -11.46 4.73
CA VAL A 12 -6.51 -12.73 5.43
C VAL A 12 -5.69 -12.46 6.68
N ILE A 13 -6.11 -13.02 7.82
CA ILE A 13 -5.45 -12.85 9.11
C ILE A 13 -5.06 -14.23 9.65
N ARG A 14 -3.82 -14.36 10.10
CA ARG A 14 -3.34 -15.49 10.90
C ARG A 14 -2.45 -14.97 12.02
N ASP A 15 -2.95 -15.07 13.25
CA ASP A 15 -2.26 -14.62 14.45
C ASP A 15 -1.83 -13.12 14.30
N PRO A 16 -0.57 -12.68 14.49
CA PRO A 16 -0.24 -11.27 14.31
C PRO A 16 -0.10 -10.85 12.83
N LEU A 17 -0.18 -11.79 11.88
CA LEU A 17 -0.02 -11.50 10.45
C LEU A 17 -1.37 -11.16 9.80
N ARG A 18 -1.44 -9.99 9.17
CA ARG A 18 -2.50 -9.60 8.23
C ARG A 18 -1.91 -9.50 6.83
N LEU A 19 -2.49 -10.25 5.89
CA LEU A 19 -2.09 -10.29 4.49
C LEU A 19 -3.21 -9.76 3.61
N LEU A 20 -2.88 -8.76 2.80
CA LEU A 20 -3.77 -8.20 1.78
C LEU A 20 -3.42 -8.81 0.42
N LEU A 21 -4.37 -9.52 -0.18
CA LEU A 21 -4.22 -10.12 -1.49
C LEU A 21 -4.90 -9.24 -2.52
N SER A 22 -4.11 -8.73 -3.47
CA SER A 22 -4.55 -7.84 -4.53
C SER A 22 -4.48 -8.53 -5.88
N GLY A 23 -5.64 -8.75 -6.50
CA GLY A 23 -5.73 -9.18 -7.90
C GLY A 23 -5.77 -7.99 -8.86
N PRO A 24 -5.77 -8.25 -10.19
CA PRO A 24 -5.56 -7.23 -11.21
C PRO A 24 -6.51 -6.02 -11.17
N ALA A 25 -7.73 -6.19 -10.66
CA ALA A 25 -8.72 -5.12 -10.57
C ALA A 25 -8.59 -4.23 -9.32
N SER A 26 -7.67 -4.52 -8.40
CA SER A 26 -7.52 -3.79 -7.14
C SER A 26 -6.74 -2.48 -7.28
N SER A 27 -6.93 -1.54 -6.35
CA SER A 27 -6.08 -0.35 -6.25
C SER A 27 -4.62 -0.69 -5.93
N GLY A 28 -4.39 -1.76 -5.18
CA GLY A 28 -3.04 -2.30 -4.91
C GLY A 28 -2.32 -2.68 -6.20
N ALA A 29 -3.01 -3.35 -7.13
CA ALA A 29 -2.45 -3.67 -8.44
C ALA A 29 -2.12 -2.41 -9.25
N ARG A 30 -3.01 -1.40 -9.26
CA ARG A 30 -2.75 -0.10 -9.95
C ARG A 30 -1.54 0.65 -9.40
N ALA A 31 -1.28 0.53 -8.10
CA ALA A 31 -0.10 1.12 -7.46
C ALA A 31 1.18 0.28 -7.64
N THR A 32 1.15 -0.80 -8.43
CA THR A 32 2.32 -1.65 -8.72
C THR A 32 2.90 -1.26 -10.07
N THR A 33 4.16 -0.85 -10.11
CA THR A 33 4.89 -0.64 -11.37
C THR A 33 5.21 -1.98 -12.02
N SER A 34 5.30 -2.01 -13.35
CA SER A 34 5.43 -3.26 -14.12
C SER A 34 6.72 -4.03 -13.83
N ASP A 35 7.78 -3.37 -13.38
CA ASP A 35 9.07 -3.96 -12.98
C ASP A 35 8.99 -4.78 -11.67
N ILE A 36 7.88 -4.67 -10.93
CA ILE A 36 7.64 -5.37 -9.65
C ILE A 36 6.80 -6.65 -9.85
N THR A 37 6.45 -6.99 -11.11
CA THR A 37 5.60 -8.15 -11.41
C THR A 37 6.38 -9.47 -11.33
N GLY A 38 6.44 -10.08 -10.14
CA GLY A 38 7.08 -11.38 -9.91
C GLY A 38 7.22 -11.76 -8.43
N PRO A 39 7.81 -12.93 -8.13
CA PRO A 39 8.18 -13.29 -6.76
C PRO A 39 9.03 -12.18 -6.11
N GLY A 40 8.72 -11.84 -4.85
CA GLY A 40 9.41 -10.77 -4.13
C GLY A 40 8.72 -9.40 -4.18
N GLY A 41 7.66 -9.23 -4.98
CA GLY A 41 6.85 -8.00 -5.01
C GLY A 41 5.95 -7.75 -3.80
N ASN A 42 6.18 -8.45 -2.68
CA ASN A 42 5.44 -8.24 -1.44
C ASN A 42 5.81 -6.88 -0.84
N ARG A 43 4.85 -6.25 -0.16
CA ARG A 43 4.99 -4.90 0.40
C ARG A 43 4.77 -4.93 1.90
N ILE A 44 5.53 -4.11 2.61
CA ILE A 44 5.24 -3.75 4.00
C ILE A 44 4.19 -2.64 3.96
N HIS A 45 3.00 -2.93 4.48
CA HIS A 45 1.88 -2.01 4.49
C HIS A 45 1.86 -1.21 5.79
N LEU A 46 2.13 0.10 5.72
CA LEU A 46 2.17 0.99 6.87
C LEU A 46 0.97 1.93 6.85
N ILE A 47 0.13 1.83 7.88
CA ILE A 47 -1.06 2.66 8.03
C ILE A 47 -0.65 3.97 8.71
N VAL A 48 -0.96 5.09 8.08
CA VAL A 48 -0.69 6.44 8.57
C VAL A 48 -1.98 7.24 8.69
N SER A 49 -2.02 8.17 9.64
CA SER A 49 -3.21 9.02 9.86
C SER A 49 -3.32 10.15 8.83
N ASP A 50 -2.19 10.65 8.34
CA ASP A 50 -2.10 11.73 7.35
C ASP A 50 -1.03 11.37 6.31
N LEU A 51 -1.49 10.99 5.12
CA LEU A 51 -0.60 10.60 4.02
C LEU A 51 0.15 11.80 3.44
N ASP A 52 -0.48 12.97 3.37
CA ASP A 52 0.12 14.15 2.74
C ASP A 52 1.26 14.71 3.60
N ALA A 53 1.09 14.68 4.93
CA ALA A 53 2.14 15.01 5.88
C ALA A 53 3.36 14.07 5.74
N GLU A 54 3.13 12.75 5.67
CA GLU A 54 4.21 11.78 5.52
C GLU A 54 4.91 11.87 4.16
N ILE A 55 4.17 12.09 3.07
CA ILE A 55 4.75 12.33 1.75
C ILE A 55 5.67 13.56 1.80
N THR A 56 5.21 14.66 2.40
CA THR A 56 6.00 15.89 2.52
C THR A 56 7.28 15.63 3.30
N ARG A 57 7.16 15.06 4.51
CA ARG A 57 8.30 14.74 5.38
C ARG A 57 9.34 13.85 4.69
N LEU A 58 8.89 12.84 3.94
CA LEU A 58 9.77 11.90 3.25
C LEU A 58 10.43 12.52 2.01
N ARG A 59 9.71 13.36 1.26
CA ARG A 59 10.31 14.13 0.15
C ARG A 59 11.38 15.09 0.64
N ASP A 60 11.13 15.79 1.74
CA ASP A 60 12.10 16.70 2.37
C ASP A 60 13.35 15.94 2.85
N ALA A 61 13.19 14.66 3.22
CA ALA A 61 14.29 13.76 3.57
C ALA A 61 14.98 13.13 2.35
N GLY A 62 14.59 13.48 1.12
CA GLY A 62 15.20 12.97 -0.12
C GLY A 62 14.77 11.56 -0.52
N VAL A 63 13.67 11.04 0.05
CA VAL A 63 13.16 9.70 -0.30
C VAL A 63 12.47 9.73 -1.66
N ALA A 64 12.90 8.81 -2.54
CA ALA A 64 12.29 8.63 -3.85
C ALA A 64 11.05 7.72 -3.77
N PHE A 65 9.95 8.18 -4.36
CA PHE A 65 8.72 7.40 -4.50
C PHE A 65 8.72 6.61 -5.82
N ARG A 66 8.12 5.43 -5.79
CA ARG A 66 8.02 4.49 -6.91
C ARG A 66 6.71 4.65 -7.69
N SER A 67 5.70 5.27 -7.10
CA SER A 67 4.41 5.54 -7.73
C SER A 67 3.92 6.93 -7.39
N ASP A 68 2.90 7.38 -8.12
CA ASP A 68 2.04 8.49 -7.69
C ASP A 68 1.05 8.00 -6.61
N VAL A 69 0.34 8.96 -6.00
CA VAL A 69 -0.76 8.66 -5.07
C VAL A 69 -1.91 8.00 -5.82
N VAL A 70 -2.34 6.83 -5.35
CA VAL A 70 -3.52 6.12 -5.86
C VAL A 70 -4.62 6.16 -4.81
N SER A 71 -5.82 6.54 -5.23
CA SER A 71 -7.02 6.53 -4.39
C SER A 71 -7.98 5.42 -4.79
N GLY A 72 -8.71 4.90 -3.79
CA GLY A 72 -9.77 3.92 -3.97
C GLY A 72 -10.75 3.94 -2.80
N PRO A 73 -11.80 3.10 -2.83
CA PRO A 73 -12.86 3.11 -1.81
C PRO A 73 -12.33 2.90 -0.38
N GLY A 74 -11.27 2.11 -0.21
CA GLY A 74 -10.67 1.83 1.09
C GLY A 74 -9.75 2.91 1.65
N GLY A 75 -9.33 3.88 0.83
CA GLY A 75 -8.32 4.87 1.24
C GLY A 75 -7.41 5.30 0.10
N ARG A 76 -6.29 5.91 0.47
CA ARG A 76 -5.28 6.44 -0.45
C ARG A 76 -3.93 5.84 -0.11
N GLN A 77 -3.07 5.67 -1.11
CA GLN A 77 -1.77 5.04 -0.91
C GLN A 77 -0.70 5.52 -1.89
N ILE A 78 0.56 5.32 -1.52
CA ILE A 78 1.74 5.60 -2.36
C ILE A 78 2.86 4.61 -2.05
N LEU A 79 3.58 4.18 -3.10
CA LEU A 79 4.66 3.21 -3.00
C LEU A 79 6.03 3.88 -2.92
N LEU A 80 6.89 3.40 -2.03
CA LEU A 80 8.32 3.71 -1.99
C LEU A 80 9.14 2.45 -1.78
N ALA A 81 10.46 2.57 -1.94
CA ALA A 81 11.42 1.52 -1.61
C ALA A 81 12.44 2.04 -0.60
N ASP A 82 12.82 1.19 0.36
CA ASP A 82 13.93 1.49 1.25
C ASP A 82 15.29 1.39 0.52
N PRO A 83 16.42 1.77 1.17
CA PRO A 83 17.73 1.76 0.51
C PRO A 83 18.21 0.39 -0.01
N VAL A 84 17.62 -0.72 0.45
CA VAL A 84 17.94 -2.08 0.01
C VAL A 84 16.86 -2.68 -0.90
N GLY A 85 15.84 -1.89 -1.27
CA GLY A 85 14.82 -2.26 -2.24
C GLY A 85 13.56 -2.89 -1.65
N ASN A 86 13.38 -2.93 -0.32
CA ASN A 86 12.12 -3.41 0.26
C ASN A 86 10.99 -2.44 -0.06
N LEU A 87 9.87 -2.97 -0.53
CA LEU A 87 8.71 -2.17 -0.90
C LEU A 87 7.88 -1.80 0.32
N ILE A 88 7.57 -0.51 0.44
CA ILE A 88 6.78 0.06 1.53
C ILE A 88 5.58 0.78 0.92
N ASP A 89 4.39 0.36 1.33
CA ASP A 89 3.11 0.95 0.92
C ASP A 89 2.60 1.82 2.07
N LEU A 90 2.67 3.14 1.93
CA LEU A 90 2.09 4.07 2.89
C LEU A 90 0.62 4.24 2.56
N PHE A 91 -0.24 3.98 3.53
CA PHE A 91 -1.68 3.95 3.33
C PHE A 91 -2.42 4.76 4.37
N GLN A 92 -3.36 5.56 3.91
CA GLN A 92 -4.32 6.24 4.76
C GLN A 92 -5.72 5.70 4.48
N SER A 93 -6.32 5.13 5.52
CA SER A 93 -7.69 4.60 5.48
C SER A 93 -8.71 5.72 5.25
N SER A 94 -9.75 5.44 4.45
CA SER A 94 -10.93 6.30 4.35
C SER A 94 -11.86 6.13 5.57
N ALA A 95 -11.80 4.98 6.25
CA ALA A 95 -12.47 4.74 7.51
C ALA A 95 -11.65 5.30 8.69
N PRO A 96 -12.30 5.74 9.78
CA PRO A 96 -11.61 6.20 10.98
C PRO A 96 -10.62 5.16 11.50
N ALA A 97 -9.52 5.64 12.10
CA ALA A 97 -8.49 4.77 12.68
C ALA A 97 -9.13 3.79 13.67
N ARG A 98 -8.77 2.51 13.54
CA ARG A 98 -9.28 1.42 14.37
C ARG A 98 -8.39 1.22 15.59
#